data_AF-A0A7X6PMT1-F1
#
_entry.id   AF-A0A7X6PMT1-F1
#
_cell.length_a   1.000
_cell.length_b   1.000
_cell.length_c   1.000
_cell.angle_alpha   90.00
_cell.angle_beta   90.00
_cell.angle_gamma   90.00
#
_symmetry.space_group_name_H-M   'P 1'
#
loop_
_entity.id
_entity.type
_entity.pdbx_description
1 polymer ?
#
loop_
_entity_poly.entity_id
_entity_poly.type
_entity_poly.pdbx_seq_one_letter_code
_entity_poly.pdbx_strand_id
1 'polypeptide(L)' 'MHNQTKLIHSGYVPGNKDPRQVPIVQSTTYTFDSSEDIAAVFDEPTHALIYSRFANPTVMAV' A
#
# COMPACT_ATOMS: atom_id res chain seq x y z
N MET A 1 8.39 21.80 6.12
CA MET A 1 7.05 21.55 6.69
C MET A 1 7.18 21.31 8.19
N HIS A 2 6.37 21.98 9.02
CA HIS A 2 6.40 21.79 10.47
C HIS A 2 5.94 20.39 10.87
N ASN A 3 6.37 19.89 12.04
CA ASN A 3 6.05 18.54 12.49
C ASN A 3 4.53 18.30 12.61
N GLN A 4 3.78 19.29 13.11
CA GLN A 4 2.32 19.22 13.21
C GLN A 4 1.66 18.99 11.83
N THR A 5 2.18 19.66 10.80
CA THR A 5 1.69 19.48 9.42
C THR A 5 2.04 18.09 8.90
N LYS A 6 3.23 17.55 9.22
CA LYS A 6 3.64 16.18 8.81
C LYS A 6 2.73 15.10 9.37
N LEU A 7 2.35 15.21 10.64
CA LEU A 7 1.46 14.24 11.29
C LEU A 7 0.08 14.13 10.64
N ILE A 8 -0.33 15.12 9.84
CA ILE A 8 -1.65 15.16 9.18
C ILE A 8 -1.57 14.87 7.68
N HIS A 9 -0.42 15.12 7.03
CA HIS A 9 -0.31 15.12 5.56
C HIS A 9 0.79 14.24 4.98
N SER A 10 1.66 13.65 5.80
CA SER A 10 2.67 12.71 5.31
C SER A 10 2.08 11.32 5.10
N GLY A 11 2.73 10.50 4.26
CA GLY A 11 2.35 9.09 4.01
C GLY A 11 1.29 8.88 2.92
N TYR A 12 0.35 9.81 2.72
CA TYR A 12 -0.66 9.72 1.67
C TYR A 12 -0.94 11.06 0.99
N VAL A 13 -0.80 11.09 -0.33
CA VAL A 13 -1.09 12.27 -1.17
C VAL A 13 -2.08 11.85 -2.26
N PRO A 14 -3.37 12.15 -2.11
CA PRO A 14 -4.37 11.73 -3.09
C PRO A 14 -4.24 12.52 -4.40
N GLY A 15 -4.30 11.82 -5.52
CA GLY A 15 -4.39 12.37 -6.87
C GLY A 15 -5.84 12.67 -7.30
N ASN A 16 -6.02 12.94 -8.60
CA ASN A 16 -7.34 13.18 -9.17
C ASN A 16 -8.17 11.88 -9.16
N LYS A 17 -9.37 11.93 -8.55
CA LYS A 17 -10.30 10.80 -8.33
C LYS A 17 -9.90 9.81 -7.24
N ASP A 18 -8.79 10.05 -6.54
CA ASP A 18 -8.45 9.26 -5.37
C ASP A 18 -9.30 9.69 -4.15
N PRO A 19 -9.57 8.78 -3.20
CA PRO A 19 -10.17 9.14 -1.92
C PRO A 19 -9.39 10.24 -1.21
N ARG A 20 -10.07 11.20 -0.59
CA ARG A 20 -9.36 12.26 0.15
C ARG A 20 -8.59 11.75 1.36
N GLN A 21 -9.11 10.70 2.00
CA GLN A 21 -8.53 10.05 3.18
C GLN A 21 -7.93 8.71 2.79
N VAL A 22 -6.94 8.26 3.56
CA VAL A 22 -6.36 6.91 3.42
C VAL A 22 -7.49 5.87 3.53
N PRO A 23 -7.69 5.02 2.51
CA PRO A 23 -8.70 3.96 2.58
C PRO A 23 -8.35 2.90 3.61
N ILE A 24 -9.37 2.21 4.14
CA ILE A 24 -9.18 1.00 4.95
C ILE A 24 -9.15 -0.20 4.01
N VAL A 25 -7.95 -0.75 3.75
CA VAL A 25 -7.78 -1.94 2.92
C VAL A 25 -7.91 -3.18 3.80
N GLN A 26 -9.16 -3.57 4.07
CA GLN A 26 -9.50 -4.76 4.85
C GLN A 26 -9.40 -6.04 4.00
N SER A 27 -8.19 -6.33 3.53
CA SER A 27 -7.87 -7.56 2.81
C SER A 27 -6.63 -8.22 3.40
N THR A 28 -6.59 -9.55 3.33
CA THR A 28 -5.43 -10.35 3.70
C THR A 28 -4.56 -10.73 2.50
N THR A 29 -5.12 -10.72 1.29
CA THR A 29 -4.48 -11.11 0.02
C THR A 29 -4.71 -10.06 -1.07
N TYR A 30 -3.92 -10.13 -2.15
CA TYR A 30 -4.02 -9.27 -3.33
C TYR A 30 -4.11 -10.13 -4.60
N THR A 31 -4.81 -9.63 -5.62
CA THR A 31 -5.00 -10.32 -6.90
C THR A 31 -3.85 -10.03 -7.85
N PHE A 32 -3.50 -11.03 -8.65
CA PHE A 32 -2.48 -10.96 -9.69
C PHE A 32 -3.08 -11.48 -11.00
N ASP A 33 -2.64 -10.93 -12.13
CA ASP A 33 -3.15 -11.30 -13.45
C ASP A 33 -2.52 -12.59 -13.98
N SER A 34 -1.30 -12.95 -13.52
CA SER A 34 -0.60 -14.16 -13.90
C SER A 34 0.08 -14.87 -12.73
N SER A 35 0.36 -16.17 -12.89
CA SER A 35 1.15 -16.95 -11.94
C SER A 35 2.62 -16.53 -11.92
N GLU A 36 3.12 -16.05 -13.06
CA GLU A 36 4.48 -15.57 -13.25
C GLU A 36 4.73 -14.32 -12.41
N ASP A 37 3.76 -13.40 -12.31
CA ASP A 37 3.84 -12.23 -11.44
C ASP A 37 3.93 -12.62 -9.97
N ILE A 38 3.19 -13.65 -9.56
CA ILE A 38 3.26 -14.17 -8.19
C ILE A 38 4.65 -14.74 -7.92
N ALA A 39 5.20 -15.53 -8.84
CA ALA A 39 6.53 -16.12 -8.71
C ALA A 39 7.63 -15.05 -8.58
N ALA A 40 7.56 -13.98 -9.39
CA ALA A 40 8.51 -12.87 -9.33
C ALA A 40 8.52 -12.15 -7.97
N VAL A 41 7.37 -12.05 -7.29
CA VAL A 41 7.28 -11.48 -5.94
C VAL A 41 7.90 -12.41 -4.89
N PHE A 42 7.85 -13.73 -5.08
CA PHE A 42 8.53 -14.65 -4.15
C PHE A 42 10.06 -14.60 -4.29
N ASP A 43 10.56 -14.39 -5.51
CA ASP A 43 12.01 -14.22 -5.76
C ASP A 43 12.51 -12.85 -5.26
N GLU A 44 11.72 -11.79 -5.45
CA GLU A 44 12.00 -10.44 -4.94
C GLU A 44 10.73 -9.82 -4.31
N PRO A 45 10.59 -9.89 -2.96
CA PRO A 45 9.39 -9.46 -2.23
C PRO A 45 9.05 -7.97 -2.30
N THR A 46 9.94 -7.14 -2.85
CA THR A 46 9.72 -5.70 -3.03
C THR A 46 8.91 -5.35 -4.28
N HIS A 47 8.67 -6.31 -5.18
CA HIS A 47 7.94 -6.07 -6.42
C HIS A 47 6.45 -5.75 -6.22
N ALA A 48 5.78 -6.36 -5.25
CA ALA A 48 4.37 -6.12 -4.99
C ALA A 48 3.94 -6.55 -3.57
N LEU A 49 2.75 -6.09 -3.18
CA LEU A 49 2.07 -6.58 -1.97
C LEU A 49 1.44 -7.94 -2.24
N ILE A 50 1.76 -8.94 -1.42
CA ILE A 50 1.24 -10.31 -1.56
C ILE A 50 0.32 -10.72 -0.40
N TYR A 51 0.72 -10.43 0.84
CA TYR A 51 -0.06 -10.71 2.05
C TYR A 51 0.03 -9.55 3.04
N SER A 52 -1.10 -9.21 3.66
CA SER A 52 -1.17 -8.12 4.65
C SER A 52 -0.29 -8.34 5.87
N ARG A 53 0.08 -9.60 6.16
CA ARG A 53 1.04 -9.98 7.21
C ARG A 53 2.44 -9.37 7.02
N PHE A 54 2.84 -9.12 5.77
CA PHE A 54 4.11 -8.46 5.47
C PHE A 54 3.93 -6.97 5.29
N ALA A 55 2.91 -6.56 4.52
CA ALA A 55 2.62 -5.16 4.24
C ALA A 55 1.18 -4.98 3.76
N ASN A 56 0.58 -3.84 4.12
CA ASN A 56 -0.79 -3.45 3.75
C ASN A 56 -0.83 -1.94 3.45
N PRO A 57 -1.54 -1.48 2.40
CA PRO A 57 -1.50 -0.07 2.00
C PRO A 57 -1.92 0.92 3.11
N THR A 58 -2.89 0.56 3.94
CA THR A 58 -3.34 1.41 5.04
C THR A 58 -2.27 1.53 6.13
N VAL A 59 -1.56 0.43 6.42
CA VAL A 59 -0.48 0.39 7.42
C VAL A 59 0.79 1.10 6.92
N MET A 60 1.03 1.10 5.60
CA MET A 60 2.18 1.77 5.00
C MET A 60 2.02 3.29 4.88
N ALA A 61 0.82 3.82 5.10
CA ALA A 61 0.54 5.26 5.01
C ALA A 61 0.95 6.04 6.27
N VAL A 62 1.59 5.42 7.26
CA VAL A 62 2.07 6.03 8.51
C VAL A 62 3.58 5.97 8.66
#